data_AF-A0A928DSV7-F1
#
_entry.id   AF-A0A928DSV7-F1
#
_cell.length_a   1.000
_cell.length_b   1.000
_cell.length_c   1.000
_cell.angle_alpha   90.00
_cell.angle_beta   90.00
_cell.angle_gamma   90.00
#
_symmetry.space_group_name_H-M   'P 1'
#
loop_
_entity.id
_entity.type
_entity.pdbx_description
1 polymer ?
#
loop_
_entity_poly.entity_id
_entity_poly.type
_entity_poly.pdbx_seq_one_letter_code
_entity_poly.pdbx_strand_id
1 'polypeptide(L)'
;MRWYWIDRYTEFVRGTRATAVKCVSLAEEHLHDHFMHYPIMPHSLVVEGVAQTGGLLINEYSECREKVVLAKLTKAVFYCEPRPGDVLTYRVQVQYLNASGASITATSHIGEKLHAEFDMMFAYLRDNEFGDKELFTMEDYKHLFFNFHVYDIGTEADGVTPISIPDCFKDPQAS
;
A
#
# COMPACT_ATOMS: atom_id res chain seq x y z
N MET A 1 -4.78 -5.04 -17.00
CA MET A 1 -4.84 -5.66 -15.66
C MET A 1 -4.91 -4.52 -14.66
N ARG A 2 -5.91 -4.48 -13.77
CA ARG A 2 -5.92 -3.51 -12.65
C ARG A 2 -4.96 -4.06 -11.59
N TRP A 3 -4.01 -3.25 -11.13
CA TRP A 3 -2.90 -3.70 -10.25
C TRP A 3 -3.10 -3.19 -8.82
N TYR A 4 -4.08 -3.76 -8.12
CA TYR A 4 -4.42 -3.38 -6.75
C TYR A 4 -4.42 -4.60 -5.85
N TRP A 5 -3.60 -4.55 -4.79
CA TRP A 5 -3.41 -5.65 -3.86
C TRP A 5 -3.83 -5.30 -2.43
N ILE A 6 -4.61 -4.24 -2.30
CA ILE A 6 -5.41 -3.88 -1.13
C ILE A 6 -6.83 -3.56 -1.60
N ASP A 7 -7.82 -3.89 -0.78
CA ASP A 7 -9.23 -3.57 -1.07
C ASP A 7 -9.64 -2.25 -0.42
N ARG A 8 -9.16 -1.98 0.81
CA ARG A 8 -9.40 -0.71 1.53
C ARG A 8 -8.47 -0.53 2.72
N TYR A 9 -8.35 0.71 3.18
CA TYR A 9 -7.79 1.00 4.50
C TYR A 9 -8.85 0.83 5.60
N THR A 10 -8.36 0.46 6.78
CA THR A 10 -9.11 0.32 8.05
C THR A 10 -8.53 1.19 9.16
N GLU A 11 -7.29 1.63 9.01
CA GLU A 11 -6.65 2.67 9.81
C GLU A 11 -5.69 3.44 8.88
N PHE A 12 -5.63 4.76 9.02
CA PHE A 12 -4.67 5.58 8.29
C PHE A 12 -4.28 6.80 9.15
N VAL A 13 -3.09 6.75 9.73
CA VAL A 13 -2.52 7.84 10.54
C VAL A 13 -1.33 8.42 9.78
N ARG A 14 -1.53 9.62 9.25
CA ARG A 14 -0.61 10.32 8.35
C ARG A 14 0.83 10.30 8.85
N GLY A 15 1.75 9.92 7.96
CA GLY A 15 3.20 9.84 8.25
C GLY A 15 3.61 8.84 9.32
N THR A 16 2.68 8.06 9.89
CA THR A 16 2.93 7.24 11.08
C THR A 16 2.65 5.77 10.82
N ARG A 17 1.40 5.40 10.55
CA ARG A 17 1.00 3.99 10.38
C ARG A 17 -0.27 3.87 9.57
N ALA A 18 -0.47 2.71 8.97
CA ALA A 18 -1.72 2.40 8.30
C ALA A 18 -2.02 0.90 8.37
N THR A 19 -3.30 0.57 8.37
CA THR A 19 -3.78 -0.80 8.29
C THR A 19 -4.71 -0.96 7.10
N ALA A 20 -4.38 -1.85 6.17
CA ALA A 20 -5.22 -2.20 5.03
C ALA A 20 -5.65 -3.66 5.06
N VAL A 21 -6.72 -3.97 4.33
CA VAL A 21 -7.20 -5.34 4.17
C VAL A 21 -7.18 -5.76 2.71
N LYS A 22 -6.89 -7.04 2.49
CA LYS A 22 -7.01 -7.73 1.21
C LYS A 22 -7.76 -9.04 1.40
N CYS A 23 -8.96 -9.13 0.83
CA CYS A 23 -9.76 -10.33 0.77
C CYS A 23 -9.23 -11.21 -0.37
N VAL A 24 -8.95 -12.47 -0.06
CA VAL A 24 -8.54 -13.47 -1.04
C VAL A 24 -9.79 -14.18 -1.53
N SER A 25 -10.09 -14.08 -2.83
CA SER A 25 -11.29 -14.64 -3.44
C SER A 25 -10.95 -15.62 -4.53
N LEU A 26 -11.67 -16.75 -4.58
CA LEU A 26 -11.52 -17.75 -5.64
C LEU A 26 -11.84 -17.19 -7.05
N ALA A 27 -12.49 -16.02 -7.11
CA ALA A 27 -12.76 -15.31 -8.34
C ALA A 27 -11.52 -14.59 -8.93
N GLU A 28 -10.41 -14.51 -8.19
CA GLU A 28 -9.21 -13.83 -8.64
C GLU A 28 -8.40 -14.70 -9.62
N GLU A 29 -8.12 -14.17 -10.80
CA GLU A 29 -7.52 -14.91 -11.93
C GLU A 29 -6.19 -15.59 -11.56
N HIS A 30 -5.34 -14.91 -10.79
CA HIS A 30 -4.02 -15.42 -10.41
C HIS A 30 -4.09 -16.70 -9.55
N LEU A 31 -5.20 -16.95 -8.86
CA LEU A 31 -5.39 -18.17 -8.06
C LEU A 31 -5.75 -19.38 -8.92
N HIS A 32 -6.18 -19.18 -10.17
CA HIS A 32 -6.49 -20.29 -11.08
C HIS A 32 -5.22 -21.06 -11.45
N ASP A 33 -4.09 -20.35 -11.50
CA ASP A 33 -2.78 -20.90 -11.85
C ASP A 33 -1.86 -21.12 -10.63
N HIS A 34 -2.22 -20.63 -9.43
CA HIS A 34 -1.38 -20.70 -8.23
C HIS A 34 -2.10 -21.30 -7.02
N PHE A 35 -2.17 -22.62 -6.86
CA PHE A 35 -1.78 -23.65 -7.82
C PHE A 35 -3.02 -24.43 -8.27
N MET A 36 -2.92 -25.09 -9.42
CA MET A 36 -3.97 -25.97 -9.91
C MET A 36 -4.39 -26.98 -8.83
N HIS A 37 -5.67 -26.95 -8.42
CA HIS A 37 -6.28 -27.72 -7.32
C HIS A 37 -5.88 -27.33 -5.89
N TYR A 38 -5.02 -26.33 -5.70
CA TYR A 38 -4.59 -25.85 -4.39
C TYR A 38 -4.34 -24.33 -4.44
N PRO A 39 -5.41 -23.51 -4.55
CA PRO A 39 -5.30 -22.07 -4.70
C PRO A 39 -4.75 -21.42 -3.43
N ILE A 40 -3.67 -20.66 -3.59
CA ILE A 40 -2.96 -19.92 -2.54
C ILE A 40 -2.66 -18.52 -3.06
N MET A 41 -2.84 -17.50 -2.23
CA MET A 41 -2.37 -16.15 -2.54
C MET A 41 -0.84 -16.15 -2.71
N PRO A 42 -0.30 -15.82 -3.89
CA PRO A 42 1.14 -15.74 -4.09
C PRO A 42 1.78 -14.78 -3.09
N HIS A 43 2.82 -15.24 -2.39
CA HIS A 43 3.53 -14.42 -1.40
C HIS A 43 4.12 -13.14 -2.00
N SER A 44 4.49 -13.14 -3.28
CA SER A 44 4.93 -11.94 -4.00
C SER A 44 3.83 -10.87 -4.08
N LEU A 45 2.57 -11.28 -4.23
CA LEU A 45 1.43 -10.35 -4.26
C LEU A 45 1.06 -9.86 -2.86
N VAL A 46 1.35 -10.64 -1.82
CA VAL A 46 1.28 -10.16 -0.44
C VAL A 46 2.35 -9.08 -0.18
N VAL A 47 3.60 -9.32 -0.63
CA VAL A 47 4.67 -8.30 -0.56
C VAL A 47 4.20 -7.01 -1.25
N GLU A 48 3.63 -7.13 -2.45
CA GLU A 48 3.11 -5.99 -3.19
C GLU A 48 1.97 -5.28 -2.45
N GLY A 49 1.00 -6.00 -1.87
CA GLY A 49 -0.09 -5.41 -1.08
C GLY A 49 0.42 -4.63 0.15
N VAL A 50 1.43 -5.17 0.84
CA VAL A 50 2.08 -4.46 1.95
C VAL A 50 2.87 -3.24 1.44
N ALA A 51 3.55 -3.37 0.30
CA ALA A 51 4.27 -2.28 -0.32
C ALA A 51 3.33 -1.15 -0.76
N GLN A 52 2.16 -1.47 -1.32
CA GLN A 52 1.10 -0.50 -1.65
C GLN A 52 0.54 0.16 -0.39
N THR A 53 0.30 -0.61 0.67
CA THR A 53 -0.19 -0.09 1.96
C THR A 53 0.72 1.01 2.50
N GLY A 54 2.04 0.74 2.55
CA GLY A 54 3.02 1.70 3.05
C GLY A 54 3.37 2.79 2.04
N GLY A 55 3.52 2.45 0.77
CA GLY A 55 3.88 3.39 -0.30
C GLY A 55 2.85 4.49 -0.46
N LEU A 56 1.56 4.17 -0.44
CA LEU A 56 0.49 5.18 -0.49
C LEU A 56 0.41 6.03 0.79
N LEU A 57 0.70 5.46 1.97
CA LEU A 57 0.83 6.23 3.22
C LEU A 57 1.96 7.27 3.12
N ILE A 58 3.10 6.87 2.57
CA ILE A 58 4.26 7.75 2.38
C ILE A 58 3.97 8.80 1.30
N ASN A 59 3.34 8.41 0.19
CA ASN A 59 2.98 9.30 -0.90
C ASN A 59 1.98 10.37 -0.44
N GLU A 60 0.94 10.00 0.31
CA GLU A 60 -0.03 10.96 0.87
C GLU A 60 0.63 11.96 1.83
N TYR A 61 1.57 11.49 2.67
CA TYR A 61 2.34 12.37 3.56
C TYR A 61 3.12 13.43 2.76
N SER A 62 3.58 13.10 1.55
CA SER A 62 4.25 14.01 0.61
C SER A 62 3.29 14.85 -0.27
N GLU A 63 1.99 14.89 0.05
CA GLU A 63 0.93 15.50 -0.78
C GLU A 63 0.91 14.95 -2.22
N CYS A 64 1.26 13.68 -2.38
CA CYS A 64 1.34 12.97 -3.66
C CYS A 64 2.36 13.52 -4.66
N ARG A 65 3.26 14.41 -4.22
CA ARG A 65 4.27 15.04 -5.08
C ARG A 65 5.44 14.12 -5.39
N GLU A 66 5.76 13.22 -4.47
CA GLU A 66 6.89 12.30 -4.64
C GLU A 66 6.45 10.99 -5.31
N LYS A 67 7.21 10.54 -6.30
CA LYS A 67 7.05 9.21 -6.91
C LYS A 67 7.69 8.17 -6.01
N VAL A 68 6.87 7.50 -5.19
CA VAL A 68 7.32 6.52 -4.20
C VAL A 68 7.45 5.14 -4.85
N VAL A 69 8.64 4.54 -4.79
CA VAL A 69 8.88 3.18 -5.29
C VAL A 69 9.49 2.29 -4.21
N LEU A 70 9.12 1.02 -4.20
CA LEU A 70 9.77 0.03 -3.35
C LEU A 70 11.21 -0.18 -3.84
N ALA A 71 12.19 0.32 -3.08
CA ALA A 71 13.59 0.26 -3.43
C ALA A 71 14.26 -1.02 -2.91
N LYS A 72 13.84 -1.51 -1.73
CA LYS A 72 14.45 -2.68 -1.11
C LYS A 72 13.47 -3.41 -0.19
N LEU A 73 13.42 -4.74 -0.32
CA LEU A 73 12.81 -5.66 0.64
C LEU A 73 13.93 -6.31 1.46
N THR A 74 14.14 -5.85 2.70
CA THR A 74 15.23 -6.36 3.55
C THR A 74 14.85 -7.61 4.32
N LYS A 75 13.57 -7.77 4.64
CA LYS A 75 13.02 -8.95 5.32
C LYS A 75 11.65 -9.28 4.74
N ALA A 76 11.41 -10.55 4.49
CA ALA A 76 10.08 -11.12 4.25
C ALA A 76 10.07 -12.56 4.79
N VAL A 77 9.26 -12.81 5.82
CA VAL A 77 9.11 -14.14 6.42
C VAL A 77 7.64 -14.51 6.42
N PHE A 78 7.32 -15.69 5.90
CA PHE A 78 5.96 -16.22 5.79
C PHE A 78 5.80 -17.46 6.67
N TYR A 79 4.75 -17.51 7.47
CA TYR A 79 4.50 -18.58 8.44
C TYR A 79 3.37 -19.53 8.04
N CYS A 80 2.53 -19.12 7.09
CA CYS A 80 1.47 -19.95 6.52
C CYS A 80 1.01 -19.41 5.16
N GLU A 81 0.15 -20.17 4.48
CA GLU A 81 -0.38 -19.85 3.16
C GLU A 81 -1.77 -19.21 3.28
N PRO A 82 -2.04 -18.04 2.66
CA PRO A 82 -3.39 -17.50 2.56
C PRO A 82 -4.19 -18.20 1.47
N ARG A 83 -5.48 -18.43 1.73
CA ARG A 83 -6.39 -19.16 0.84
C ARG A 83 -7.62 -18.32 0.50
N PRO A 84 -8.34 -18.70 -0.57
CA PRO A 84 -9.67 -18.18 -0.83
C PRO A 84 -10.56 -18.21 0.41
N GLY A 85 -11.18 -17.07 0.73
CA GLY A 85 -11.97 -16.85 1.95
C GLY A 85 -11.21 -16.13 3.07
N ASP A 86 -9.87 -16.11 3.04
CA ASP A 86 -9.08 -15.38 4.03
C ASP A 86 -9.14 -13.87 3.81
N VAL A 87 -9.05 -13.12 4.91
CA VAL A 87 -8.84 -11.67 4.90
C VAL A 87 -7.44 -11.40 5.46
N LEU A 88 -6.55 -10.96 4.59
CA LEU A 88 -5.23 -10.51 4.95
C LEU A 88 -5.30 -9.09 5.51
N THR A 89 -4.81 -8.89 6.72
CA THR A 89 -4.69 -7.57 7.34
C THR A 89 -3.24 -7.15 7.34
N TYR A 90 -2.90 -6.10 6.59
CA TYR A 90 -1.56 -5.52 6.51
C TYR A 90 -1.46 -4.37 7.48
N ARG A 91 -0.59 -4.47 8.48
CA ARG A 91 -0.30 -3.41 9.45
C ARG A 91 1.08 -2.86 9.15
N VAL A 92 1.16 -1.58 8.81
CA VAL A 92 2.40 -0.90 8.43
C VAL A 92 2.71 0.19 9.45
N GLN A 93 3.97 0.24 9.88
CA GLN A 93 4.51 1.31 10.72
C GLN A 93 5.69 1.97 10.02
N VAL A 94 5.62 3.28 9.85
CA VAL A 94 6.74 4.10 9.39
C VAL A 94 7.81 4.13 10.47
N GLN A 95 9.04 3.80 10.09
CA GLN A 95 10.21 3.84 10.98
C GLN A 95 10.98 5.14 10.83
N TYR A 96 11.16 5.61 9.59
CA TYR A 96 11.67 6.96 9.33
C TYR A 96 11.24 7.45 7.94
N LEU A 97 11.13 8.77 7.84
CA LEU A 97 10.91 9.53 6.61
C LEU A 97 12.08 10.51 6.45
N ASN A 98 12.66 10.60 5.26
CA ASN A 98 13.71 11.57 4.95
C ASN A 98 13.57 12.10 3.52
N ALA A 99 14.46 13.00 3.11
CA ALA A 99 14.40 13.65 1.80
C ALA A 99 14.65 12.70 0.60
N SER A 100 15.16 11.49 0.84
CA SER A 100 15.47 10.51 -0.21
C SER A 100 14.48 9.35 -0.24
N GLY A 101 13.61 9.22 0.76
CA GLY A 101 12.67 8.11 0.87
C GLY A 101 12.25 7.78 2.30
N ALA A 102 11.85 6.54 2.51
CA ALA A 102 11.25 6.09 3.75
C ALA A 102 11.61 4.63 4.06
N SER A 103 11.46 4.22 5.32
CA SER A 103 11.41 2.81 5.66
C SER A 103 10.21 2.48 6.53
N ILE A 104 9.74 1.25 6.40
CA ILE A 104 8.63 0.72 7.17
C ILE A 104 8.99 -0.67 7.72
N THR A 105 8.35 -1.00 8.83
CA THR A 105 8.14 -2.39 9.25
C THR A 105 6.67 -2.73 9.07
N ALA A 106 6.37 -3.99 8.79
CA ALA A 106 4.99 -4.40 8.60
C ALA A 106 4.74 -5.85 9.00
N THR A 107 3.49 -6.14 9.34
CA THR A 107 3.00 -7.51 9.52
C THR A 107 1.76 -7.75 8.66
N SER A 108 1.57 -9.02 8.27
CA SER A 108 0.33 -9.51 7.68
C SER A 108 -0.28 -10.52 8.64
N HIS A 109 -1.59 -10.45 8.86
CA HIS A 109 -2.34 -11.37 9.69
C HIS A 109 -3.53 -11.98 8.94
N ILE A 110 -3.91 -13.21 9.29
CA ILE A 110 -5.19 -13.84 8.91
C ILE A 110 -5.99 -14.02 10.20
N GLY A 111 -7.00 -13.18 10.41
CA GLY A 111 -7.60 -13.00 11.73
C GLY A 111 -6.53 -12.57 12.75
N GLU A 112 -6.41 -13.30 13.86
CA GLU A 112 -5.37 -13.02 14.87
C GLU A 112 -4.02 -13.69 14.57
N LYS A 113 -3.96 -14.63 13.61
CA LYS A 113 -2.76 -15.39 13.31
C LYS A 113 -1.76 -14.53 12.55
N LEU A 114 -0.52 -14.43 13.05
CA LEU A 114 0.59 -13.85 12.29
C LEU A 114 0.85 -14.70 11.04
N HIS A 115 0.66 -14.08 9.88
CA HIS A 115 0.84 -14.70 8.57
C HIS A 115 2.24 -14.39 8.01
N ALA A 116 2.69 -13.13 8.08
CA ALA A 116 3.99 -12.73 7.58
C ALA A 116 4.53 -11.45 8.24
N GLU A 117 5.83 -11.22 8.13
CA GLU A 117 6.55 -10.02 8.60
C GLU A 117 7.46 -9.46 7.52
N PHE A 118 7.58 -8.13 7.47
CA PHE A 118 8.32 -7.42 6.43
C PHE A 118 9.09 -6.21 6.95
N ASP A 119 10.27 -5.99 6.37
CA ASP A 119 11.01 -4.74 6.48
C ASP A 119 11.25 -4.22 5.05
N MET A 120 10.81 -3.00 4.78
CA MET A 120 10.84 -2.42 3.43
C MET A 120 11.40 -1.00 3.44
N MET A 121 12.11 -0.65 2.37
CA MET A 121 12.61 0.70 2.11
C MET A 121 12.06 1.20 0.78
N PHE A 122 11.64 2.45 0.78
CA PHE A 122 11.13 3.17 -0.38
C PHE A 122 12.08 4.30 -0.75
N ALA A 123 12.15 4.61 -2.03
CA ALA A 123 12.87 5.76 -2.57
C ALA A 123 11.89 6.74 -3.23
N TYR A 124 12.23 8.02 -3.19
CA TYR A 124 11.56 9.04 -4.00
C TYR A 124 12.31 9.20 -5.32
N LEU A 125 11.63 8.89 -6.42
CA LEU A 125 12.19 9.07 -7.75
C LEU A 125 12.10 10.54 -8.15
N ARG A 126 13.21 11.07 -8.67
CA ARG A 126 13.23 12.39 -9.30
C ARG A 126 12.84 12.25 -10.77
N ASP A 127 12.13 13.22 -11.32
CA ASP A 127 11.52 13.16 -12.66
C ASP A 127 12.48 12.82 -13.81
N ASN A 128 13.79 13.03 -13.63
CA ASN A 128 14.80 12.76 -14.66
C ASN A 128 15.37 11.33 -14.66
N GLU A 129 14.95 10.43 -13.77
CA GLU A 129 15.61 9.12 -13.60
C GLU A 129 15.02 7.98 -14.45
N PHE A 130 13.84 8.16 -15.07
CA PHE A 130 13.14 7.10 -15.84
C PHE A 130 12.52 7.53 -17.19
N GLY A 131 13.12 8.48 -17.92
CA GLY A 131 12.66 8.86 -19.27
C GLY A 131 11.19 9.30 -19.37
N ASP A 132 10.63 9.38 -20.58
CA ASP A 132 9.28 9.93 -20.87
C ASP A 132 8.09 9.05 -20.39
N LYS A 133 8.30 8.06 -19.51
CA LYS A 133 7.21 7.18 -19.05
C LYS A 133 6.65 7.66 -17.71
N GLU A 134 5.43 8.17 -17.78
CA GLU A 134 4.65 8.49 -16.58
C GLU A 134 4.17 7.20 -15.92
N LEU A 135 4.66 6.91 -14.71
CA LEU A 135 4.32 5.68 -13.96
C LEU A 135 2.95 5.79 -13.27
N PHE A 136 2.68 6.96 -12.67
CA PHE A 136 1.42 7.29 -11.99
C PHE A 136 1.16 8.78 -12.16
N THR A 137 -0.10 9.13 -12.41
CA THR A 137 -0.59 10.51 -12.49
C THR A 137 -1.24 10.93 -11.17
N MET A 138 -1.45 12.24 -10.98
CA MET A 138 -2.24 12.75 -9.85
C MET A 138 -3.70 12.24 -9.87
N GLU A 139 -4.26 12.02 -11.06
CA GLU A 139 -5.60 11.46 -11.22
C GLU A 139 -5.66 10.00 -10.74
N ASP A 140 -4.62 9.21 -11.02
CA ASP A 140 -4.51 7.83 -10.51
C ASP A 140 -4.50 7.80 -8.98
N TYR A 141 -3.68 8.65 -8.35
CA TYR A 141 -3.64 8.74 -6.89
C TYR A 141 -4.97 9.16 -6.30
N LYS A 142 -5.62 10.17 -6.89
CA LYS A 142 -6.97 10.58 -6.49
C LYS A 142 -7.92 9.39 -6.52
N HIS A 143 -8.00 8.67 -7.64
CA HIS A 143 -8.88 7.50 -7.73
C HIS A 143 -8.55 6.43 -6.68
N LEU A 144 -7.26 6.18 -6.42
CA LEU A 144 -6.86 5.22 -5.40
C LEU A 144 -7.28 5.63 -3.99
N PHE A 145 -6.98 6.85 -3.57
CA PHE A 145 -7.29 7.31 -2.21
C PHE A 145 -8.81 7.33 -1.94
N PHE A 146 -9.61 7.73 -2.94
CA PHE A 146 -11.07 7.67 -2.83
C PHE A 146 -11.60 6.23 -2.84
N ASN A 147 -11.13 5.36 -3.73
CA ASN A 147 -11.58 3.96 -3.79
C ASN A 147 -11.19 3.16 -2.54
N PHE A 148 -10.06 3.48 -1.92
CA PHE A 148 -9.59 2.81 -0.70
C PHE A 148 -10.09 3.48 0.59
N HIS A 149 -10.97 4.48 0.48
CA HIS A 149 -11.61 5.18 1.60
C HIS A 149 -10.63 5.90 2.54
N VAL A 150 -9.48 6.35 2.03
CA VAL A 150 -8.45 6.97 2.88
C VAL A 150 -8.96 8.25 3.53
N TYR A 151 -9.61 9.14 2.78
CA TYR A 151 -10.14 10.39 3.30
C TYR A 151 -11.40 10.24 4.17
N ASP A 152 -12.00 9.05 4.21
CA ASP A 152 -13.16 8.78 5.07
C ASP A 152 -12.73 8.44 6.51
N ILE A 153 -11.52 7.90 6.68
CA ILE A 153 -11.02 7.39 7.97
C ILE A 153 -9.68 7.99 8.41
N GLY A 154 -8.99 8.68 7.52
CA GLY A 154 -7.62 9.12 7.73
C GLY A 154 -7.54 10.26 8.74
N THR A 155 -6.49 10.22 9.57
CA THR A 155 -6.20 11.25 10.55
C THR A 155 -4.78 11.77 10.41
N GLU A 156 -4.56 13.00 10.85
CA GLU A 156 -3.23 13.58 11.04
C GLU A 156 -2.44 12.77 12.08
N ALA A 157 -1.17 13.15 12.30
CA ALA A 157 -0.27 12.44 13.21
C ALA A 157 -0.76 12.37 14.67
N ASP A 158 -1.72 13.21 15.06
CA ASP A 158 -2.37 13.18 16.38
C ASP A 158 -3.36 12.01 16.55
N GLY A 159 -3.73 11.34 15.46
CA GLY A 159 -4.68 10.22 15.47
C GLY A 159 -6.15 10.62 15.63
N VAL A 160 -6.47 11.92 15.57
CA VAL A 160 -7.82 12.44 15.86
C VAL A 160 -8.31 13.41 14.78
N THR A 161 -7.45 14.32 14.33
CA THR A 161 -7.84 15.34 13.35
C THR A 161 -7.96 14.70 11.98
N PRO A 162 -9.10 14.78 11.27
CA PRO A 162 -9.22 14.19 9.93
C PRO A 162 -8.24 14.82 8.94
N ILE A 163 -7.62 14.00 8.09
CA ILE A 163 -6.77 14.53 7.00
C ILE A 163 -7.63 15.26 5.96
N SER A 164 -7.09 16.35 5.42
CA SER A 164 -7.77 17.11 4.36
C SER A 164 -7.42 16.59 2.97
N ILE A 165 -8.37 16.64 2.05
CA ILE A 165 -8.12 16.33 0.64
C ILE A 165 -7.15 17.38 0.07
N PRO A 166 -5.99 16.97 -0.48
CA PRO A 166 -5.01 17.88 -1.08
C PRO A 166 -5.62 18.75 -2.18
N ASP A 167 -5.13 19.98 -2.30
CA ASP A 167 -5.63 20.91 -3.32
C ASP A 167 -5.33 20.44 -4.76
N CYS A 168 -4.23 19.71 -4.96
CA CYS A 168 -3.88 19.09 -6.24
C CYS A 168 -4.93 18.09 -6.74
N PHE A 169 -5.82 17.58 -5.88
CA PHE A 169 -6.93 16.70 -6.29
C PHE A 169 -8.21 17.45 -6.66
N LYS A 170 -8.30 18.74 -6.32
CA LYS A 170 -9.49 19.57 -6.54
C LYS A 170 -9.48 20.25 -7.91
N ASP A 171 -8.30 20.51 -8.48
CA ASP A 171 -8.15 21.16 -9.77
C ASP A 171 -7.35 20.29 -10.76
N PRO A 172 -7.97 19.81 -11.86
CA PRO A 172 -7.29 19.02 -12.89
C PRO A 172 -6.19 19.79 -13.66
N GLN A 173 -6.08 21.12 -13.50
CA GLN A 173 -5.09 21.94 -14.19
C GLN A 173 -3.91 22.41 -13.32
N ALA A 174 -3.81 21.94 -12.07
CA ALA A 174 -2.78 22.39 -11.12
C ALA A 174 -1.45 21.59 -11.17
N SER A 175 -1.29 20.68 -12.14
CA SER A 175 -0.07 19.88 -12.37
C SER A 175 0.83 20.48 -13.44
#